data_AF-A0AAV8XG73-F1
#
_entry.id   AF-A0AAV8XG73-F1
#
_cell.length_a   1.000
_cell.length_b   1.000
_cell.length_c   1.000
_cell.angle_alpha   90.00
_cell.angle_beta   90.00
_cell.angle_gamma   90.00
#
_symmetry.space_group_name_H-M   'P 1'
#
loop_
_entity.id
_entity.type
_entity.pdbx_description
1 polymer ?
#
loop_
_entity_poly.entity_id
_entity_poly.type
_entity_poly.pdbx_seq_one_letter_code
_entity_poly.pdbx_strand_id
1 'polypeptide(L)'
;MRFPHVSLSNKLLQQETHTTGTPRSKRKLNPKDVIQKKIKRGEYTRQRRGKVYVSRRKDKRDVLCITTVNHPKLIEVSNRYGQKKIKP
;
A
#
# COMPACT_ATOMS: atom_id res chain seq x y z
N MET A 1 -8.54 1.47 19.50
CA MET A 1 -7.62 0.64 18.69
C MET A 1 -7.68 1.10 17.23
N ARG A 2 -6.55 1.30 16.53
CA ARG A 2 -6.57 1.78 15.13
C ARG A 2 -6.26 0.63 14.18
N PHE A 3 -7.15 0.32 13.26
CA PHE A 3 -6.94 -0.65 12.17
C PHE A 3 -6.64 0.10 10.87
N PRO A 4 -6.00 -0.52 9.85
CA PRO A 4 -5.56 -1.92 9.72
C PRO A 4 -4.11 -2.22 10.19
N HIS A 5 -3.80 -3.51 10.39
CA HIS A 5 -2.46 -4.02 10.76
C HIS A 5 -2.20 -5.38 10.06
N VAL A 6 -0.95 -5.65 9.67
CA VAL A 6 -0.57 -6.86 8.91
C VAL A 6 -0.98 -8.16 9.60
N SER A 7 -0.79 -8.27 10.93
CA SER A 7 -1.19 -9.47 11.68
C SER A 7 -2.70 -9.70 11.70
N LEU A 8 -3.51 -8.64 11.79
CA LEU A 8 -4.97 -8.76 11.73
C LEU A 8 -5.40 -9.14 10.32
N SER A 9 -4.83 -8.51 9.30
CA SER A 9 -5.14 -8.83 7.90
C SER A 9 -4.85 -10.29 7.57
N ASN A 10 -3.79 -10.90 8.13
CA ASN A 10 -3.54 -12.34 7.98
C ASN A 10 -4.61 -13.20 8.65
N LYS A 11 -5.06 -12.85 9.87
CA LYS A 11 -6.12 -13.59 10.58
C LYS A 11 -7.47 -13.48 9.86
N LEU A 12 -7.84 -12.27 9.43
CA LEU A 12 -9.07 -12.04 8.69
C LEU A 12 -9.09 -12.77 7.35
N LEU A 13 -7.92 -12.90 6.71
CA LEU A 13 -7.81 -13.69 5.49
C LEU A 13 -8.03 -15.19 5.71
N GLN A 14 -7.75 -15.73 6.90
CA GLN A 14 -8.13 -17.12 7.26
C GLN A 14 -9.65 -17.28 7.37
N GLN A 15 -10.37 -16.18 7.62
CA GLN A 15 -11.84 -16.13 7.68
C GLN A 15 -12.43 -15.56 6.38
N GLU A 16 -11.69 -15.63 5.27
CA GLU A 16 -12.09 -15.15 3.95
C GLU A 16 -12.50 -13.65 3.92
N THR A 17 -12.12 -12.90 4.95
CA THR A 17 -12.44 -11.48 5.06
C THR A 17 -11.27 -10.67 4.54
N HIS A 18 -11.51 -9.93 3.45
CA HIS A 18 -10.48 -9.05 2.92
C HIS A 18 -10.42 -7.72 3.67
N THR A 19 -9.19 -7.19 3.78
CA THR A 19 -8.95 -5.88 4.39
C THR A 19 -8.19 -4.97 3.47
N THR A 20 -8.65 -3.73 3.42
CA THR A 20 -8.01 -2.61 2.75
C THR A 20 -7.95 -1.42 3.70
N GLY A 21 -6.91 -0.60 3.58
CA GLY A 21 -6.81 0.65 4.34
C GLY A 21 -5.39 1.08 4.63
N THR A 22 -5.24 2.09 5.47
CA THR A 22 -3.96 2.78 5.69
C THR A 22 -3.36 2.46 7.06
N PRO A 23 -2.35 1.57 7.15
CA PRO A 23 -1.63 1.35 8.41
C PRO A 23 -0.75 2.55 8.79
N ARG A 24 -0.46 2.67 10.09
CA ARG A 24 0.62 3.55 10.58
C ARG A 24 1.99 2.96 10.22
N SER A 25 2.92 3.81 9.78
CA SER A 25 4.28 3.43 9.36
C SER A 25 5.11 2.74 10.44
N LYS A 26 5.15 3.27 11.67
CA LYS A 26 5.93 2.73 12.81
C LYS A 26 5.35 1.45 13.45
N ARG A 27 4.51 0.69 12.75
CA ARG A 27 3.92 -0.56 13.28
C ARG A 27 4.86 -1.75 13.10
N LYS A 28 4.87 -2.66 14.07
CA LYS A 28 5.61 -3.93 13.99
C LYS A 28 5.13 -4.71 12.76
N LEU A 29 6.02 -5.50 12.13
CA LEU A 29 5.75 -6.35 10.95
C LEU A 29 5.58 -5.65 9.59
N ASN A 30 5.55 -4.32 9.53
CA ASN A 30 5.62 -3.66 8.23
C ASN A 30 6.99 -3.92 7.56
N PRO A 31 7.04 -4.15 6.25
CA PRO A 31 8.30 -4.33 5.53
C PRO A 31 9.18 -3.08 5.66
N LYS A 32 10.39 -3.26 6.21
CA LYS A 32 11.38 -2.18 6.37
C LYS A 32 11.78 -1.62 5.01
N ASP A 33 11.90 -2.47 4.00
CA ASP A 33 12.32 -2.06 2.66
C ASP A 33 11.35 -1.02 2.07
N VAL A 34 10.03 -1.22 2.22
CA VAL A 34 9.01 -0.25 1.77
C VAL A 34 9.02 1.04 2.59
N ILE A 35 9.26 0.95 3.90
CA ILE A 35 9.25 2.12 4.82
C ILE A 35 10.54 2.94 4.71
N GLN A 36 11.68 2.32 4.46
CA GLN A 36 12.98 2.99 4.43
C GLN A 36 13.37 3.45 3.02
N LYS A 37 12.79 2.84 1.97
CA LYS A 37 13.04 3.25 0.59
C LYS A 37 12.68 4.72 0.38
N LYS A 38 13.67 5.51 -0.05
CA LYS A 38 13.48 6.89 -0.49
C LYS A 38 12.73 6.85 -1.82
N ILE A 39 11.54 7.44 -1.83
CA ILE A 39 10.72 7.62 -3.03
C ILE A 39 10.56 9.09 -3.39
N LYS A 40 10.45 9.36 -4.69
CA LYS A 40 10.09 10.67 -5.25
C LYS A 40 8.57 10.85 -5.29
N ARG A 41 8.14 12.10 -5.46
CA ARG A 41 6.72 12.42 -5.60
C ARG A 41 6.17 11.80 -6.89
N GLY A 42 5.08 11.06 -6.78
CA GLY A 42 4.48 10.27 -7.86
C GLY A 42 4.98 8.83 -7.93
N GLU A 43 6.01 8.45 -7.16
CA GLU A 43 6.49 7.07 -7.14
C GLU A 43 5.65 6.19 -6.21
N TYR A 44 5.59 4.92 -6.60
CA TYR A 44 4.86 3.87 -5.92
C TYR A 44 5.78 2.67 -5.68
N THR A 45 5.80 2.16 -4.45
CA THR A 45 6.50 0.93 -4.09
C THR A 45 5.54 -0.02 -3.42
N ARG A 46 5.74 -1.32 -3.61
CA ARG A 46 4.98 -2.35 -2.94
C ARG A 46 5.88 -3.52 -2.58
N GLN A 47 5.53 -4.20 -1.51
CA GLN A 47 6.11 -5.46 -1.13
C GLN A 47 5.02 -6.36 -0.58
N ARG A 48 5.12 -7.64 -0.91
CA ARG A 48 4.22 -8.67 -0.42
C ARG A 48 4.85 -9.30 0.83
N ARG A 49 4.08 -9.41 1.90
CA ARG A 49 4.42 -10.22 3.08
C ARG A 49 3.37 -11.31 3.24
N GLY A 50 3.72 -12.54 2.86
CA GLY A 50 2.77 -13.65 2.83
C GLY A 50 1.65 -13.40 1.81
N LYS A 51 0.40 -13.34 2.27
CA LYS A 51 -0.77 -13.03 1.42
C LYS A 51 -1.23 -11.56 1.50
N VAL A 52 -0.52 -10.72 2.25
CA VAL A 52 -0.84 -9.30 2.43
C VAL A 52 0.11 -8.45 1.58
N TYR A 53 -0.44 -7.52 0.80
CA TYR A 53 0.33 -6.50 0.12
C TYR A 53 0.42 -5.24 0.99
N VAL A 54 1.64 -4.74 1.15
CA VAL A 54 1.91 -3.44 1.74
C VAL A 54 2.51 -2.55 0.67
N SER A 55 1.93 -1.37 0.47
CA SER A 55 2.37 -0.43 -0.53
C SER A 55 2.53 0.97 0.04
N ARG A 56 3.45 1.72 -0.54
CA ARG A 56 3.73 3.11 -0.19
C ARG A 56 3.70 3.95 -1.45
N ARG A 57 2.97 5.06 -1.39
CA ARG A 57 2.92 6.08 -2.41
C ARG A 57 3.33 7.41 -1.80
N LYS A 58 4.10 8.20 -2.54
CA LYS A 58 4.41 9.58 -2.14
C LYS A 58 3.73 10.55 -3.07
N ASP A 59 2.68 11.20 -2.58
CA ASP A 59 2.09 12.35 -3.26
C ASP A 59 2.68 13.62 -2.62
N LYS A 60 1.87 14.45 -1.94
CA LYS A 60 2.40 15.53 -1.07
C LYS A 60 3.00 14.98 0.22
N ARG A 61 2.49 13.86 0.71
CA ARG A 61 2.93 13.14 1.91
C ARG A 61 3.09 11.66 1.57
N ASP A 62 3.84 10.96 2.40
CA ASP A 62 3.95 9.51 2.33
C ASP A 62 2.66 8.86 2.85
N VAL A 63 2.04 8.03 2.03
CA VAL A 63 0.86 7.25 2.38
C VAL A 63 1.23 5.77 2.29
N LEU A 64 0.93 5.03 3.36
CA LEU A 64 1.11 3.59 3.42
C LEU A 64 -0.28 2.93 3.32
N CYS A 65 -0.40 1.91 2.47
CA CYS A 65 -1.63 1.19 2.18
C CYS A 65 -1.42 -0.32 2.36
N ILE A 66 -2.42 -1.01 2.90
CA ILE A 66 -2.50 -2.48 2.96
C ILE A 66 -3.66 -2.94 2.10
N THR A 67 -3.46 -4.04 1.37
CA THR A 67 -4.54 -4.75 0.68
C THR A 67 -4.29 -6.26 0.69
N THR A 68 -5.35 -7.03 0.89
CA THR A 68 -5.34 -8.49 0.74
C THR A 68 -6.14 -8.97 -0.47
N VAL A 69 -6.84 -8.07 -1.17
CA VAL A 69 -7.78 -8.43 -2.23
C VAL A 69 -7.05 -8.57 -3.57
N ASN A 70 -6.35 -7.52 -4.00
CA ASN A 70 -5.89 -7.39 -5.38
C ASN A 70 -4.37 -7.15 -5.45
N HIS A 71 -3.77 -7.67 -6.52
CA HIS A 71 -2.44 -7.29 -6.95
C HIS A 71 -2.45 -5.82 -7.41
N PRO A 72 -1.73 -4.90 -6.75
CA PRO A 72 -1.83 -3.47 -7.09
C PRO A 72 -1.25 -3.19 -8.48
N LYS A 73 -2.08 -2.83 -9.48
CA LYS A 73 -1.59 -2.51 -10.83
C LYS A 73 -1.42 -1.00 -10.97
N LEU A 74 -0.30 -0.59 -11.56
CA LEU A 74 -0.08 0.81 -11.95
C LEU A 74 -0.68 1.01 -13.35
N ILE A 75 -1.62 1.94 -13.48
CA ILE A 75 -2.28 2.29 -14.74
C ILE A 75 -1.84 3.71 -15.11
N GLU A 76 -1.49 3.92 -16.38
CA GLU A 76 -1.27 5.25 -16.93
C GLU A 76 -2.61 5.93 -17.18
N VAL A 77 -2.80 7.12 -16.59
CA VAL A 77 -4.04 7.88 -16.72
C VAL A 77 -3.71 9.29 -17.21
N SER A 78 -4.40 9.76 -18.25
CA SER A 78 -4.32 11.15 -18.70
C SER A 78 -5.16 12.05 -17.78
N ASN A 79 -4.64 13.23 -17.44
CA ASN A 79 -5.45 14.26 -16.79
C ASN A 79 -6.22 15.09 -17.85
N ARG A 80 -7.10 16.00 -17.40
CA ARG A 80 -7.84 16.93 -18.27
C ARG A 80 -6.91 17.82 -19.14
N TYR A 81 -5.63 17.96 -18.76
CA TYR A 81 -4.61 18.74 -19.45
C TYR A 81 -3.68 17.87 -20.33
N GLY A 82 -4.02 16.60 -20.62
CA GLY A 82 -3.24 15.71 -21.49
C GLY A 82 -1.96 15.12 -20.87
N GLN A 83 -1.64 15.42 -19.61
CA GLN A 83 -0.46 14.89 -18.93
C GLN A 83 -0.70 13.45 -18.48
N LYS A 84 0.18 12.53 -18.90
CA LYS A 84 0.18 11.13 -18.43
C LYS A 84 0.67 11.07 -16.99
N LYS A 85 -0.11 10.46 -16.11
CA LYS A 85 0.25 10.18 -14.72
C LYS A 85 0.03 8.73 -14.40
N ILE A 86 1.03 8.11 -13.80
CA ILE A 86 0.93 6.74 -13.30
C ILE A 86 0.15 6.76 -11.97
N LYS A 87 -0.93 5.97 -11.88
CA LYS A 87 -1.72 5.82 -10.65
C LYS A 87 -1.85 4.32 -10.28
N PRO A 88 -1.59 3.96 -9.01
CA PRO A 88 -1.88 2.64 -8.46
C PRO A 88 -3.38 2.41 -8.21
#